data_AF-Q3LFW6-F1
#
_entry.id   AF-Q3LFW6-F1
#
_cell.length_a   1.000
_cell.length_b   1.000
_cell.length_c   1.000
_cell.angle_alpha   90.00
_cell.angle_beta   90.00
_cell.angle_gamma   90.00
#
_symmetry.space_group_name_H-M   'P 1'
#
loop_
_entity.id
_entity.type
_entity.pdbx_description
1 polymer ?
#
loop_
_entity_poly.entity_id
_entity_poly.type
_entity_poly.pdbx_seq_one_letter_code
_entity_poly.pdbx_strand_id
1 'polypeptide(L)'
;EFKLIDPDEVARRWGIRKNKPKMNYEKLSRGLRYYYDKNIIHKTSGKRYVYRFVCDLQNLLGYTPEEIHAMVDLKPVPSDDEDDEK
;
A
#
# COMPACT_ATOMS: atom_id res chain seq x y z
N GLU A 1 -8.09 -1.52 2.34
CA GLU A 1 -7.04 -0.56 1.89
C GLU A 1 -5.77 -0.80 2.68
N PHE A 2 -4.65 -0.18 2.33
CA PHE A 2 -3.42 -0.27 3.12
C PHE A 2 -2.71 1.09 3.19
N LYS A 3 -1.97 1.32 4.29
CA LYS A 3 -1.12 2.50 4.52
C LYS A 3 0.33 2.09 4.58
N LEU A 4 1.22 2.83 3.93
CA LEU A 4 2.66 2.70 4.18
C LEU A 4 2.99 3.53 5.41
N ILE A 5 3.09 2.88 6.57
CA ILE A 5 3.40 3.55 7.85
C ILE A 5 4.79 4.18 7.80
N ASP A 6 5.78 3.43 7.29
CA ASP A 6 7.13 3.90 7.01
C ASP A 6 7.43 3.74 5.51
N PRO A 7 7.19 4.79 4.70
CA PRO A 7 7.40 4.74 3.26
C PRO A 7 8.87 4.51 2.86
N ASP A 8 9.82 4.98 3.67
CA ASP A 8 11.25 4.87 3.41
C ASP A 8 11.74 3.44 3.64
N GLU A 9 11.31 2.79 4.71
CA GLU A 9 11.63 1.38 4.97
C GLU A 9 11.03 0.46 3.90
N VAL A 10 9.79 0.74 3.46
CA VAL A 10 9.16 0.01 2.35
C VAL A 10 9.98 0.17 1.07
N ALA A 11 10.39 1.40 0.73
CA ALA A 11 11.21 1.65 -0.44
C ALA A 11 12.59 1.00 -0.35
N ARG A 12 13.20 0.99 0.83
CA ARG A 12 14.49 0.34 1.08
C ARG A 12 14.38 -1.17 0.86
N ARG A 13 13.37 -1.83 1.44
CA ARG A 13 13.12 -3.29 1.25
C ARG A 13 12.83 -3.62 -0.21
N TRP A 14 12.03 -2.80 -0.89
CA TRP A 14 11.80 -2.94 -2.33
C TRP A 14 13.09 -2.81 -3.14
N GLY A 15 13.93 -1.82 -2.81
CA GLY A 15 15.24 -1.61 -3.40
C GLY A 15 16.15 -2.83 -3.26
N ILE A 16 16.24 -3.40 -2.06
CA ILE A 16 17.00 -4.64 -1.80
C ILE A 16 16.48 -5.78 -2.67
N ARG A 17 15.17 -6.01 -2.68
CA ARG A 17 14.54 -7.10 -3.44
C ARG A 17 14.79 -7.00 -4.95
N LYS A 18 14.93 -5.78 -5.49
CA LYS A 18 15.15 -5.52 -6.92
C LYS A 18 16.61 -5.17 -7.26
N ASN A 19 17.53 -5.29 -6.31
CA ASN A 19 18.93 -4.88 -6.44
C ASN A 19 19.10 -3.43 -6.95
N LYS A 20 18.34 -2.50 -6.35
CA LYS A 20 18.37 -1.06 -6.60
C LYS A 20 18.69 -0.32 -5.30
N PRO A 21 19.97 -0.16 -4.92
CA PRO A 21 20.35 0.40 -3.61
C PRO A 21 19.98 1.88 -3.41
N LYS A 22 19.73 2.62 -4.50
CA LYS A 22 19.28 4.03 -4.47
C LYS A 22 17.76 4.19 -4.61
N MET A 23 17.00 3.15 -4.26
CA MET A 23 15.53 3.21 -4.22
C MET A 23 15.08 4.07 -3.04
N ASN A 24 14.03 4.86 -3.25
CA ASN A 24 13.40 5.69 -2.23
C ASN A 24 11.90 5.79 -2.50
N TYR A 25 11.14 6.37 -1.57
CA TYR A 25 9.69 6.46 -1.71
C TYR A 25 9.25 7.27 -2.94
N GLU A 26 9.95 8.35 -3.29
CA GLU A 26 9.63 9.15 -4.48
C GLU A 26 9.64 8.33 -5.78
N LYS A 27 10.63 7.44 -5.94
CA LYS A 27 10.72 6.53 -7.08
C LYS A 27 9.72 5.38 -6.99
N LEU A 28 9.51 4.82 -5.80
CA LEU A 28 8.53 3.75 -5.59
C LEU A 28 7.11 4.24 -5.88
N SER A 29 6.76 5.42 -5.38
CA SER A 29 5.46 6.05 -5.58
C SER A 29 5.22 6.36 -7.06
N ARG A 30 6.27 6.64 -7.85
CA ARG A 30 6.17 6.73 -9.31
C ARG A 30 5.70 5.42 -9.94
N GLY A 31 6.19 4.29 -9.43
CA GLY A 31 5.73 2.95 -9.78
C GLY A 31 4.27 2.72 -9.41
N LEU A 32 3.87 3.10 -8.20
CA LEU A 32 2.47 3.01 -7.76
C LEU A 32 1.53 3.82 -8.67
N ARG A 33 1.93 5.03 -9.09
CA ARG A 33 1.14 5.84 -10.02
C ARG A 33 0.92 5.16 -11.38
N TYR A 34 1.87 4.36 -11.86
CA TYR A 34 1.69 3.60 -13.11
C TYR A 34 0.66 2.47 -12.98
N TYR A 35 0.21 2.13 -11.77
CA TYR A 35 -0.85 1.13 -11.56
C TYR A 35 -2.27 1.70 -11.64
N TYR A 36 -2.44 3.04 -11.68
CA TYR A 36 -3.75 3.67 -11.60
C TYR A 36 -4.59 3.33 -12.83
N ASP A 37 -4.05 3.59 -14.01
CA ASP A 37 -4.73 3.31 -15.29
C ASP A 37 -4.82 1.81 -15.58
N LYS A 38 -4.02 1.00 -14.88
CA LYS A 38 -4.01 -0.47 -15.02
C LYS A 38 -5.00 -1.17 -14.11
N ASN A 39 -5.75 -0.43 -13.28
CA ASN A 39 -6.69 -0.97 -12.30
C ASN A 39 -6.07 -2.03 -11.38
N ILE A 40 -4.83 -1.80 -10.95
CA ILE A 40 -4.14 -2.68 -9.99
C ILE A 40 -4.19 -2.06 -8.59
N ILE A 41 -3.69 -0.84 -8.45
CA ILE A 41 -3.70 -0.07 -7.19
C ILE A 41 -4.19 1.33 -7.51
N HIS A 42 -5.05 1.90 -6.66
CA HIS A 42 -5.45 3.31 -6.66
C HIS A 42 -4.98 4.04 -5.41
N LYS A 43 -4.79 5.36 -5.52
CA LYS A 43 -4.53 6.25 -4.37
C LYS A 43 -5.83 6.57 -3.66
N THR A 44 -5.87 6.43 -2.35
CA THR A 44 -6.99 6.93 -1.54
C THR A 44 -6.86 8.45 -1.41
N SER A 45 -7.79 9.19 -2.00
CA SER A 45 -7.81 10.66 -1.95
C SER A 45 -7.90 11.16 -0.50
N GLY A 46 -7.22 12.26 -0.20
CA GLY A 46 -7.25 12.91 1.12
C GLY A 46 -6.44 12.23 2.22
N LYS A 47 -5.85 11.04 2.01
CA LYS A 47 -5.10 10.31 3.05
C LYS A 47 -3.64 10.10 2.69
N ARG A 48 -2.67 10.58 3.47
CA ARG A 48 -1.25 10.41 3.12
C ARG A 48 -0.79 8.94 3.19
N TYR A 49 -0.05 8.51 2.17
CA TYR A 49 0.49 7.15 2.02
C TYR A 49 -0.52 5.98 2.01
N VAL A 50 -1.82 6.28 1.85
CA VAL A 50 -2.89 5.26 1.76
C VAL A 50 -3.22 4.94 0.30
N TYR A 51 -3.33 3.64 0.03
CA TYR A 51 -3.59 3.06 -1.27
C TYR A 51 -4.58 1.89 -1.15
N ARG A 52 -5.18 1.49 -2.28
CA ARG A 52 -6.14 0.39 -2.36
C ARG A 52 -5.82 -0.49 -3.55
N PHE A 53 -5.77 -1.81 -3.37
CA PHE A 53 -5.84 -2.73 -4.49
C PHE A 53 -7.27 -2.73 -5.05
N VAL A 54 -7.40 -2.51 -6.35
CA VAL A 54 -8.71 -2.45 -7.04
C VAL A 54 -8.89 -3.59 -8.03
N CYS A 55 -7.87 -4.43 -8.22
CA CYS A 55 -8.00 -5.69 -8.92
C CYS A 55 -8.66 -6.76 -8.03
N ASP A 56 -9.13 -7.83 -8.66
CA ASP A 56 -9.76 -8.97 -7.97
C ASP A 56 -8.70 -9.82 -7.24
N LEU A 57 -8.31 -9.35 -6.05
CA LEU A 57 -7.39 -10.08 -5.17
C LEU A 57 -8.03 -11.34 -4.57
N GLN A 58 -9.35 -11.38 -4.41
CA GLN A 58 -10.02 -12.53 -3.83
C GLN A 58 -9.88 -13.74 -4.75
N ASN A 59 -10.10 -13.56 -6.04
CA ASN A 59 -9.88 -14.62 -7.01
C ASN A 59 -8.39 -15.00 -7.14
N LEU A 60 -7.48 -14.04 -7.04
CA LEU A 60 -6.05 -14.29 -7.16
C LEU A 60 -5.45 -15.04 -5.95
N LEU A 61 -5.88 -14.69 -4.73
CA LEU A 61 -5.31 -15.21 -3.49
C LEU A 61 -6.14 -16.35 -2.90
N GLY A 62 -7.41 -16.48 -3.30
CA GLY A 62 -8.35 -17.46 -2.74
C GLY A 62 -8.88 -17.08 -1.36
N TYR A 63 -8.65 -15.85 -0.90
CA TYR A 63 -9.07 -15.37 0.42
C TYR A 63 -9.85 -14.07 0.31
N THR A 64 -10.86 -13.89 1.16
CA THR A 64 -11.52 -12.60 1.33
C THR A 64 -10.62 -11.62 2.11
N PRO A 65 -10.84 -10.31 1.98
CA PRO A 65 -10.14 -9.33 2.80
C PRO A 65 -10.29 -9.59 4.30
N GLU A 66 -11.47 -10.03 4.75
CA GLU A 66 -11.78 -10.33 6.14
C GLU A 66 -10.98 -11.52 6.66
N GLU A 67 -10.85 -12.58 5.85
CA GLU A 67 -10.03 -13.75 6.18
C GLU A 67 -8.56 -13.36 6.32
N ILE A 68 -8.04 -12.57 5.37
CA ILE A 68 -6.66 -12.09 5.45
C ILE A 68 -6.46 -11.26 6.72
N HIS A 69 -7.36 -10.32 7.02
CA HIS A 69 -7.26 -9.51 8.24
C HIS A 69 -7.24 -10.38 9.51
N ALA A 70 -8.07 -11.43 9.58
CA ALA A 70 -8.08 -12.37 10.69
C ALA A 70 -6.78 -13.17 10.79
N MET A 71 -6.20 -13.61 9.66
CA MET A 71 -4.93 -14.36 9.63
C MET A 71 -3.73 -13.56 10.11
N VAL A 72 -3.76 -12.23 9.96
CA VAL A 72 -2.66 -11.35 10.39
C VAL A 72 -3.00 -10.54 11.64
N ASP A 73 -4.03 -10.94 12.38
CA ASP A 73 -4.52 -10.28 13.60
C ASP A 73 -4.72 -8.75 13.44
N LEU A 74 -5.10 -8.32 12.24
CA LEU A 74 -5.36 -6.92 11.94
C LEU A 74 -6.72 -6.51 12.49
N LYS A 75 -6.71 -5.62 13.48
CA LYS A 75 -7.92 -4.91 13.92
C LYS A 75 -8.25 -3.81 12.91
N PRO A 76 -9.54 -3.61 12.54
CA PRO A 76 -9.93 -2.47 11.74
C PRO A 76 -9.52 -1.19 12.46
N VAL A 77 -8.60 -0.43 11.87
CA VAL A 77 -8.22 0.88 12.39
C VAL A 77 -9.37 1.83 12.04
N PRO A 78 -9.95 2.57 12.99
CA PRO A 78 -10.82 3.70 12.68
C PRO A 78 -10.10 4.61 11.69
N SER A 79 -10.84 5.25 10.80
CA SER A 79 -10.28 6.27 9.91
C SER A 79 -9.85 7.48 10.74
N ASP A 80 -8.65 7.41 11.32
CA ASP A 80 -8.02 8.54 11.99
C ASP A 80 -7.60 9.52 10.88
N ASP A 81 -8.49 10.48 10.62
CA ASP A 81 -8.25 11.65 9.76
C ASP A 81 -7.39 12.73 10.48
N GLU A 82 -6.73 12.40 11.61
CA GLU A 82 -6.04 13.38 12.48
C GLU A 82 -4.50 13.43 12.38
N ASP A 83 -3.84 12.57 11.59
CA ASP A 83 -2.36 12.47 11.58
C ASP A 83 -1.66 13.16 10.38
N ASP A 84 -2.29 14.16 9.74
CA ASP A 84 -1.70 14.90 8.62
C ASP A 84 -1.38 16.38 8.95
N GLU A 85 -1.22 16.73 10.23
CA GLU A 85 -0.63 18.01 10.65
C GLU A 85 0.75 17.81 11.30
N LYS A 86 1.80 17.72 10.45
CA LYS A 86 3.15 18.14 10.81
C LYS A 86 4.00 18.51 9.60
#